data_AF-A0A2M6WVM4-F1
#
_entry.id   AF-A0A2M6WVM4-F1
#
_cell.length_a   1.000
_cell.length_b   1.000
_cell.length_c   1.000
_cell.angle_alpha   90.00
_cell.angle_beta   90.00
_cell.angle_gamma   90.00
#
_symmetry.space_group_name_H-M   'P 1'
#
loop_
_entity.id
_entity.type
_entity.pdbx_description
1 polymer ?
#
loop_
_entity_poly.entity_id
_entity_poly.type
_entity_poly.pdbx_seq_one_letter_code
_entity_poly.pdbx_strand_id
1 'polypeptide(L)'
;MEKAQNLLISSKDTLNSVTNLPLDTIILIAVFIVLFAYGLHYGKYKIISLILSLYVAIPVFSYFPYTQIFSFFAESEKAILYSQIVFFLIIVVFFNIIIGKFMVEEFSASGFKRFIDDGFLAAAGGGLLLMISYHIIPITLIYDFAAPIDILFLPATMLFWWLVIPFIILLFTFRR
;
A
#
# COMPACT_ATOMS: atom_id res chain seq x y z
N MET A 1 28.72 -9.72 30.64
CA MET A 1 27.73 -8.61 30.56
C MET A 1 27.00 -8.61 29.22
N GLU A 2 27.70 -8.87 28.11
CA GLU A 2 27.15 -9.02 26.74
C GLU A 2 25.97 -10.01 26.62
N LYS A 3 26.07 -11.19 27.25
CA LYS A 3 24.99 -12.21 27.22
C LYS A 3 23.68 -11.73 27.88
N ALA A 4 23.77 -10.89 28.91
CA ALA A 4 22.60 -10.34 29.58
C ALA A 4 21.96 -9.20 28.76
N GLN A 5 22.78 -8.39 28.07
CA GLN A 5 22.29 -7.39 27.13
C GLN A 5 21.58 -8.05 25.93
N ASN A 6 22.15 -9.12 25.37
CA ASN A 6 21.53 -9.86 24.26
C ASN A 6 20.19 -10.50 24.65
N LEU A 7 20.05 -10.98 25.89
CA LEU A 7 18.78 -11.52 26.40
C LEU A 7 17.73 -10.43 26.61
N LEU A 8 18.13 -9.23 27.05
CA LEU A 8 17.23 -8.09 27.22
C LEU A 8 16.77 -7.50 25.87
N ILE A 9 17.65 -7.49 24.86
CA ILE A 9 17.33 -7.08 23.49
C ILE A 9 16.34 -8.09 22.89
N SER A 10 16.66 -9.38 22.94
CA SER A 10 15.77 -10.45 22.46
C SER A 10 14.40 -10.42 23.14
N SER A 11 14.36 -10.16 24.46
CA SER A 11 13.10 -10.07 25.19
C SER A 11 12.27 -8.85 24.77
N LYS A 12 12.90 -7.68 24.58
CA LYS A 12 12.20 -6.48 24.08
C LYS A 12 11.66 -6.66 22.66
N ASP A 13 12.44 -7.28 21.78
CA ASP A 13 12.02 -7.56 20.41
C ASP A 13 10.85 -8.55 20.36
N THR A 14 10.87 -9.60 21.21
CA THR A 14 9.74 -10.52 21.33
C THR A 14 8.50 -9.86 21.94
N LEU A 15 8.68 -8.95 22.90
CA LEU A 15 7.56 -8.26 23.55
C LEU A 15 6.89 -7.31 22.55
N ASN A 16 7.68 -6.50 21.83
CA ASN A 16 7.20 -5.57 20.81
C ASN A 16 6.53 -6.31 19.65
N SER A 17 7.08 -7.47 19.24
CA SER A 17 6.47 -8.32 18.22
C SER A 17 5.08 -8.82 18.65
N VAL A 18 4.90 -9.22 19.91
CA VAL A 18 3.59 -9.72 20.39
C VAL A 18 2.61 -8.57 20.65
N THR A 19 3.07 -7.41 21.09
CA THR A 19 2.17 -6.28 21.42
C THR A 19 1.68 -5.52 20.20
N ASN A 20 2.45 -5.47 19.11
CA ASN A 20 2.09 -4.70 17.91
C ASN A 20 1.28 -5.51 16.90
N LEU A 21 1.39 -6.84 16.90
CA LEU A 21 0.65 -7.73 15.99
C LEU A 21 -0.87 -7.46 15.92
N PRO A 22 -1.59 -7.20 17.03
CA PRO A 22 -3.00 -6.85 16.97
C PRO A 22 -3.25 -5.54 16.20
N LEU A 23 -2.43 -4.52 16.41
CA LEU A 23 -2.58 -3.22 15.76
C LEU A 23 -2.21 -3.30 14.27
N ASP A 24 -1.15 -4.01 13.92
CA ASP A 24 -0.76 -4.24 12.53
C ASP A 24 -1.89 -4.93 11.76
N THR A 25 -2.49 -5.95 12.36
CA THR A 25 -3.62 -6.68 11.80
C THR A 25 -4.81 -5.76 11.59
N ILE A 26 -5.09 -4.86 12.54
CA ILE A 26 -6.13 -3.83 12.40
C ILE A 26 -5.83 -2.90 11.22
N ILE A 27 -4.59 -2.44 11.06
CA ILE A 27 -4.19 -1.56 9.95
C ILE A 27 -4.39 -2.29 8.61
N LEU A 28 -3.92 -3.53 8.49
CA LEU A 28 -4.07 -4.37 7.30
C LEU A 28 -5.55 -4.60 6.94
N ILE A 29 -6.37 -4.96 7.93
CA ILE A 29 -7.81 -5.15 7.77
C ILE A 29 -8.48 -3.84 7.38
N ALA A 30 -8.10 -2.71 7.99
CA ALA A 30 -8.66 -1.41 7.65
C ALA A 30 -8.36 -1.03 6.20
N VAL A 31 -7.11 -1.19 5.75
CA VAL A 31 -6.73 -0.95 4.35
C VAL A 31 -7.55 -1.85 3.40
N PHE A 32 -7.64 -3.15 3.72
CA PHE A 32 -8.43 -4.09 2.93
C PHE A 32 -9.91 -3.68 2.86
N ILE A 33 -10.55 -3.39 4.00
CA ILE A 33 -11.97 -3.01 4.06
C ILE A 33 -12.22 -1.73 3.26
N VAL A 34 -11.35 -0.72 3.38
CA VAL A 34 -11.50 0.55 2.65
C VAL A 34 -11.43 0.31 1.15
N LEU A 35 -10.44 -0.45 0.67
CA LEU A 35 -10.29 -0.73 -0.76
C LEU A 35 -11.40 -1.65 -1.29
N PHE A 36 -11.83 -2.62 -0.47
CA PHE A 36 -12.91 -3.52 -0.82
C PHE A 36 -14.25 -2.78 -0.92
N ALA A 37 -14.56 -1.95 0.07
CA ALA A 37 -15.74 -1.08 0.04
C ALA A 37 -15.70 -0.11 -1.14
N TYR A 38 -14.52 0.42 -1.49
CA TYR A 38 -14.32 1.25 -2.68
C TYR A 38 -14.65 0.49 -3.97
N GLY A 39 -14.16 -0.74 -4.14
CA GLY A 39 -14.50 -1.59 -5.29
C GLY A 39 -16.00 -1.94 -5.38
N LEU A 40 -16.62 -2.27 -4.25
CA LEU A 40 -18.04 -2.57 -4.18
C LEU A 40 -18.92 -1.35 -4.49
N HIS A 41 -18.58 -0.16 -3.97
CA HIS A 41 -19.40 1.04 -4.14
C HIS A 41 -19.24 1.66 -5.53
N TYR A 42 -18.01 1.80 -6.01
CA TYR A 42 -17.71 2.51 -7.26
C TYR A 42 -17.55 1.59 -8.47
N GLY A 43 -17.50 0.28 -8.25
CA GLY A 43 -17.37 -0.73 -9.28
C GLY A 43 -15.93 -1.12 -9.59
N LYS A 44 -15.82 -2.27 -10.26
CA LYS A 44 -14.56 -2.94 -10.60
C LYS A 44 -13.58 -2.06 -11.39
N TYR A 45 -14.06 -1.28 -12.35
CA TYR A 45 -13.19 -0.41 -13.15
C TYR A 45 -12.50 0.69 -12.31
N LYS A 46 -13.12 1.14 -11.22
CA LYS A 46 -12.56 2.17 -10.34
C LYS A 46 -11.42 1.63 -9.47
N ILE A 47 -11.56 0.42 -8.93
CA ILE A 47 -10.47 -0.21 -8.19
C ILE A 47 -9.30 -0.59 -9.13
N ILE A 48 -9.59 -1.00 -10.37
CA ILE A 48 -8.56 -1.21 -11.40
C ILE A 48 -7.84 0.11 -11.71
N SER A 49 -8.58 1.21 -11.91
CA SER A 49 -8.00 2.55 -12.10
C SER A 49 -7.10 2.95 -10.92
N LEU A 50 -7.52 2.65 -9.68
CA LEU A 50 -6.73 2.92 -8.49
C LEU A 50 -5.41 2.13 -8.49
N ILE A 51 -5.46 0.83 -8.76
CA ILE A 51 -4.26 0.00 -8.89
C ILE A 51 -3.32 0.57 -9.95
N LEU A 52 -3.83 0.90 -11.15
CA LEU A 52 -3.00 1.49 -12.21
C LEU A 52 -2.42 2.85 -11.82
N SER A 53 -3.18 3.69 -11.09
CA SER A 53 -2.67 4.95 -10.60
C SER A 53 -1.55 4.79 -9.57
N LEU A 54 -1.56 3.73 -8.76
CA LEU A 54 -0.45 3.40 -7.85
C LEU A 54 0.82 3.06 -8.65
N TYR A 55 0.72 2.30 -9.75
CA TYR A 55 1.87 2.02 -10.61
C TYR A 55 2.46 3.29 -11.24
N VAL A 56 1.61 4.20 -11.71
CA VAL A 56 2.07 5.47 -12.30
C VAL A 56 2.64 6.40 -11.24
N ALA A 57 2.10 6.36 -10.01
CA ALA A 57 2.58 7.20 -8.91
C ALA A 57 4.01 6.87 -8.50
N ILE A 58 4.45 5.60 -8.60
CA ILE A 58 5.81 5.17 -8.27
C ILE A 58 6.88 6.01 -8.99
N PRO A 59 7.00 5.98 -10.33
CA PRO A 59 8.03 6.75 -11.03
C PRO A 59 7.83 8.26 -10.89
N VAL A 60 6.59 8.75 -10.89
CA VAL A 60 6.32 10.19 -10.74
C VAL A 60 6.85 10.67 -9.39
N PHE A 61 6.59 9.94 -8.31
CA PHE A 61 7.08 10.27 -6.99
C PHE A 61 8.61 10.13 -6.92
N SER A 62 9.19 9.05 -7.45
CA SER A 62 10.64 8.81 -7.37
C SER A 62 11.51 9.80 -8.14
N TYR A 63 11.04 10.33 -9.28
CA TYR A 63 11.83 11.23 -10.13
C TYR A 63 11.49 12.72 -9.96
N PHE A 64 10.31 13.06 -9.45
CA PHE A 64 9.94 14.45 -9.26
C PHE A 64 10.65 15.03 -8.03
N PRO A 65 11.35 16.19 -8.13
CA PRO A 65 12.16 16.73 -7.03
C PRO A 65 11.31 17.44 -5.96
N TYR A 66 10.32 16.75 -5.38
CA TYR A 66 9.43 17.32 -4.36
C TYR A 66 10.16 17.66 -3.06
N THR A 67 11.20 16.91 -2.69
CA THR A 67 11.94 17.13 -1.44
C THR A 67 12.53 18.53 -1.37
N GLN A 68 13.01 19.06 -2.49
CA GLN A 68 13.56 20.40 -2.58
C GLN A 68 12.51 21.49 -2.37
N ILE A 69 11.25 21.23 -2.72
CA ILE A 69 10.15 22.20 -2.59
C ILE A 69 9.63 22.21 -1.15
N PHE A 70 9.49 21.03 -0.53
CA PHE A 70 8.91 20.88 0.80
C PHE A 70 9.92 21.02 1.95
N SER A 71 11.22 20.77 1.72
CA SER A 71 12.27 20.97 2.73
C SER A 71 12.40 22.42 3.20
N PHE A 72 11.89 23.40 2.45
CA PHE A 72 11.84 24.79 2.87
C PHE A 72 10.79 25.08 3.95
N PHE A 73 9.77 24.24 4.09
CA PHE A 73 8.62 24.49 4.98
C PHE A 73 8.59 23.58 6.22
N ALA A 74 9.41 22.53 6.26
CA ALA A 74 9.34 21.49 7.30
C ALA A 74 10.64 21.40 8.10
N GLU A 75 10.58 21.79 9.38
CA GLU A 75 11.72 21.75 10.32
C GLU A 75 11.94 20.38 10.97
N SER A 76 11.01 19.42 10.82
CA SER A 76 11.09 18.09 11.44
C SER A 76 10.96 16.95 10.41
N GLU A 77 11.66 15.84 10.66
CA GLU A 77 11.63 14.63 9.82
C GLU A 77 10.19 14.09 9.65
N LYS A 78 9.38 14.13 10.72
CA LYS A 78 7.98 13.71 10.66
C LYS A 78 7.14 14.65 9.78
N ALA A 79 7.36 15.96 9.81
CA ALA A 79 6.64 16.90 8.95
C ALA A 79 6.98 16.71 7.47
N ILE A 80 8.24 16.39 7.16
CA ILE A 80 8.66 16.03 5.79
C ILE A 80 7.90 14.79 5.32
N LEU A 81 7.80 13.76 6.18
CA LEU A 81 7.12 12.52 5.85
C LEU A 81 5.61 12.68 5.65
N TYR A 82 4.94 13.47 6.50
CA TYR A 82 3.51 13.78 6.27
C TYR A 82 3.30 14.51 4.93
N SER A 83 4.20 15.43 4.58
CA SER A 83 4.15 16.13 3.29
C SER A 83 4.35 15.16 2.12
N GLN A 84 5.25 14.18 2.26
CA GLN A 84 5.46 13.11 1.30
C GLN A 84 4.20 12.26 1.09
N ILE A 85 3.54 11.85 2.17
CA ILE A 85 2.30 11.07 2.12
C ILE A 85 1.20 11.86 1.41
N VAL A 86 1.02 13.14 1.76
CA VAL A 86 0.02 14.00 1.12
C VAL A 86 0.32 14.17 -0.36
N PHE A 87 1.58 14.42 -0.72
CA PHE A 87 1.98 14.58 -2.12
C PHE A 87 1.78 13.29 -2.93
N PHE A 88 2.16 12.14 -2.39
CA PHE A 88 1.90 10.84 -3.01
C PHE A 88 0.40 10.62 -3.23
N LEU A 89 -0.43 10.92 -2.23
CA LEU A 89 -1.88 10.78 -2.33
C LEU A 89 -2.48 11.70 -3.41
N ILE A 90 -1.98 12.93 -3.54
CA ILE A 90 -2.38 13.86 -4.61
C ILE A 90 -2.07 13.25 -5.98
N ILE A 91 -0.87 12.69 -6.17
CA ILE A 91 -0.48 12.04 -7.42
C ILE A 91 -1.42 10.86 -7.73
N VAL A 92 -1.65 9.98 -6.75
CA VAL A 92 -2.53 8.81 -6.91
C VAL A 92 -3.95 9.25 -7.29
N VAL A 93 -4.53 10.22 -6.57
CA VAL A 93 -5.88 10.74 -6.86
C VAL A 93 -5.93 11.39 -8.26
N PHE A 94 -4.93 12.19 -8.61
CA PHE A 94 -4.85 12.84 -9.92
C PHE A 94 -4.84 11.82 -11.06
N PHE A 95 -3.96 10.82 -10.99
CA PHE A 95 -3.90 9.76 -12.02
C PHE A 95 -5.12 8.83 -11.98
N ASN A 96 -5.69 8.56 -10.81
CA ASN A 96 -6.92 7.77 -10.68
C ASN A 96 -8.09 8.43 -11.43
N ILE A 97 -8.23 9.76 -11.32
CA ILE A 97 -9.25 10.52 -12.04
C ILE A 97 -9.01 10.45 -13.55
N ILE A 98 -7.76 10.62 -13.99
CA ILE A 98 -7.40 10.57 -15.42
C ILE A 98 -7.68 9.18 -15.99
N ILE A 99 -7.08 8.14 -15.42
CA ILE A 99 -7.23 6.74 -15.88
C ILE A 99 -8.71 6.32 -15.81
N GLY A 100 -9.40 6.73 -14.76
CA GLY A 100 -10.81 6.42 -14.54
C GLY A 100 -11.76 7.07 -15.54
N LYS A 101 -11.32 8.06 -16.33
CA LYS A 101 -12.08 8.63 -17.46
C LYS A 101 -11.92 7.83 -18.74
N PHE A 102 -10.82 7.10 -18.91
CA PHE A 102 -10.53 6.30 -20.11
C PHE A 102 -11.03 4.85 -19.98
N MET A 103 -11.28 4.37 -18.77
CA MET A 103 -11.86 3.05 -18.53
C MET A 103 -13.34 3.02 -18.93
N VAL A 104 -13.67 2.22 -19.93
CA VAL A 104 -15.05 1.95 -20.36
C VAL A 104 -15.66 0.86 -19.47
N GLU A 105 -16.94 0.98 -19.17
CA GLU A 105 -17.69 0.13 -18.23
C GLU A 105 -18.04 -1.27 -18.81
N GLU A 106 -17.05 -1.98 -19.37
CA GLU A 106 -17.30 -3.29 -20.02
C GLU A 106 -17.38 -4.48 -19.02
N PHE A 107 -17.23 -4.21 -17.73
CA PHE A 107 -17.22 -5.25 -16.70
C PHE A 107 -18.63 -5.62 -16.23
N SER A 108 -19.39 -6.35 -17.05
CA SER A 108 -20.73 -6.83 -16.68
C SER A 108 -20.72 -8.08 -15.76
N ALA A 109 -19.85 -8.12 -14.74
CA ALA A 109 -19.88 -9.21 -13.75
C ALA A 109 -20.96 -8.92 -12.71
N SER A 110 -22.01 -9.74 -12.65
CA SER A 110 -23.07 -9.63 -11.64
C SER A 110 -22.98 -10.74 -10.59
N GLY A 111 -23.45 -10.45 -9.37
CA GLY A 111 -23.57 -11.43 -8.29
C GLY A 111 -22.26 -11.79 -7.57
N PHE A 112 -22.15 -13.05 -7.12
CA PHE A 112 -21.07 -13.52 -6.25
C PHE A 112 -19.66 -13.41 -6.85
N LYS A 113 -19.54 -13.56 -8.17
CA LYS A 113 -18.25 -13.41 -8.88
C LYS A 113 -17.67 -12.00 -8.70
N ARG A 114 -18.52 -10.97 -8.70
CA ARG A 114 -18.10 -9.59 -8.46
C ARG A 114 -17.49 -9.41 -7.08
N PHE A 115 -18.12 -9.98 -6.06
CA PHE A 115 -17.63 -9.92 -4.68
C PHE A 115 -16.24 -10.56 -4.54
N ILE A 116 -16.03 -11.71 -5.19
CA ILE A 116 -14.72 -12.38 -5.21
C ILE A 116 -13.67 -11.54 -5.96
N ASP A 117 -14.00 -11.07 -7.16
CA ASP A 117 -13.09 -10.25 -7.97
C ASP A 117 -12.67 -8.97 -7.22
N ASP A 118 -13.64 -8.25 -6.63
CA ASP A 118 -13.38 -7.04 -5.86
C ASP A 118 -12.53 -7.34 -4.62
N GLY A 119 -12.68 -8.52 -4.01
CA GLY A 119 -11.88 -8.97 -2.86
C GLY A 119 -10.42 -9.20 -3.24
N PHE A 120 -10.18 -9.89 -4.35
CA PHE A 120 -8.82 -10.10 -4.86
C PHE A 120 -8.15 -8.78 -5.28
N LEU A 121 -8.90 -7.90 -5.96
CA LEU A 121 -8.40 -6.57 -6.34
C LEU A 121 -8.09 -5.70 -5.11
N ALA A 122 -8.91 -5.75 -4.07
CA ALA A 122 -8.67 -5.03 -2.82
C ALA A 122 -7.44 -5.56 -2.08
N ALA A 123 -7.26 -6.88 -2.01
CA ALA A 123 -6.08 -7.48 -1.41
C ALA A 123 -4.80 -7.12 -2.18
N ALA A 124 -4.82 -7.20 -3.51
CA ALA A 124 -3.67 -6.83 -4.33
C ALA A 124 -3.38 -5.32 -4.30
N GLY A 125 -4.41 -4.47 -4.37
CA GLY A 125 -4.25 -3.03 -4.24
C GLY A 125 -3.73 -2.62 -2.86
N GLY A 126 -4.22 -3.27 -1.80
CA GLY A 126 -3.77 -3.03 -0.43
C GLY A 126 -2.33 -3.47 -0.21
N GLY A 127 -1.96 -4.65 -0.71
CA GLY A 127 -0.57 -5.11 -0.66
C GLY A 127 0.38 -4.25 -1.48
N LEU A 128 -0.03 -3.80 -2.68
CA LEU A 128 0.72 -2.83 -3.48
C LEU A 128 0.90 -1.50 -2.74
N LEU A 129 -0.16 -0.97 -2.14
CA LEU A 129 -0.12 0.26 -1.36
C LEU A 129 0.81 0.15 -0.15
N LEU A 130 0.75 -0.96 0.57
CA LEU A 130 1.63 -1.21 1.71
C LEU A 130 3.08 -1.37 1.26
N MET A 131 3.34 -2.11 0.19
CA MET A 131 4.68 -2.24 -0.36
C MET A 131 5.26 -0.86 -0.75
N ILE A 132 4.49 -0.02 -1.43
CA ILE A 132 4.88 1.37 -1.74
C ILE A 132 5.17 2.14 -0.45
N SER A 133 4.34 1.94 0.57
CA SER A 133 4.53 2.55 1.89
C SER A 133 5.74 2.01 2.66
N TYR A 134 6.36 0.90 2.27
CA TYR A 134 7.60 0.42 2.89
C TYR A 134 8.84 0.90 2.13
N HIS A 135 8.76 0.90 0.80
CA HIS A 135 9.94 1.10 -0.06
C HIS A 135 10.09 2.52 -0.61
N ILE A 136 8.99 3.26 -0.74
CA ILE A 136 8.98 4.56 -1.41
C ILE A 136 8.70 5.68 -0.42
N ILE A 137 7.71 5.46 0.45
CA ILE A 137 7.44 6.34 1.59
C ILE A 137 8.05 5.65 2.80
N PRO A 138 8.95 6.26 3.59
CA PRO A 138 9.54 5.58 4.74
C PRO A 138 8.56 5.53 5.93
N ILE A 139 7.49 4.72 5.83
CA ILE A 139 6.42 4.66 6.86
C ILE A 139 6.93 4.14 8.21
N THR A 140 8.03 3.40 8.22
CA THR A 140 8.69 2.88 9.42
C THR A 140 9.15 3.99 10.38
N LEU A 141 9.25 5.23 9.90
CA LEU A 141 9.49 6.41 10.73
C LEU A 141 8.26 6.85 11.55
N ILE A 142 7.05 6.44 11.14
CA ILE A 142 5.79 6.72 11.85
C ILE A 142 5.38 5.53 12.71
N TYR A 143 5.54 4.32 12.17
CA TYR A 143 5.02 3.11 12.77
C TYR A 143 5.92 1.91 12.52
N ASP A 144 6.33 1.25 13.60
CA ASP A 144 7.18 0.06 13.59
C ASP A 144 6.30 -1.18 13.59
N PHE A 145 6.27 -1.88 12.46
CA PHE A 145 5.46 -3.08 12.28
C PHE A 145 6.13 -4.29 12.94
N ALA A 146 5.35 -5.29 13.32
CA ALA A 146 5.88 -6.53 13.83
C ALA A 146 6.60 -7.33 12.73
N ALA A 147 7.60 -8.11 13.15
CA ALA A 147 8.44 -8.91 12.26
C ALA A 147 7.68 -9.75 11.21
N PRO A 148 6.52 -10.38 11.50
CA PRO A 148 5.77 -11.12 10.48
C PRO A 148 5.28 -10.26 9.32
N ILE A 149 4.94 -8.99 9.57
CA ILE A 149 4.49 -8.05 8.54
C ILE A 149 5.70 -7.52 7.77
N ASP A 150 6.80 -7.21 8.45
CA ASP A 150 8.05 -6.81 7.80
C ASP A 150 8.52 -7.84 6.79
N ILE A 151 8.46 -9.14 7.12
CA ILE A 151 8.86 -10.23 6.20
C ILE A 151 8.06 -10.18 4.87
N LEU A 152 6.84 -9.66 4.87
CA LEU A 152 5.99 -9.58 3.69
C LEU A 152 6.22 -8.32 2.83
N PHE A 153 6.71 -7.22 3.42
CA PHE A 153 6.77 -5.92 2.73
C PHE A 153 8.15 -5.27 2.70
N LEU A 154 9.08 -5.67 3.56
CA LEU A 154 10.43 -5.10 3.66
C LEU A 154 11.43 -5.70 2.64
N PRO A 155 11.41 -7.02 2.31
CA PRO A 155 12.37 -7.58 1.36
C PRO A 155 12.14 -7.10 -0.08
N ALA A 156 13.21 -6.74 -0.78
CA ALA A 156 13.16 -6.37 -2.20
C ALA A 156 12.65 -7.50 -3.12
N THR A 157 12.75 -8.75 -2.70
CA THR A 157 12.14 -9.88 -3.41
C THR A 157 10.61 -9.84 -3.33
N MET A 158 10.05 -9.42 -2.19
CA MET A 158 8.60 -9.26 -2.04
C MET A 158 8.08 -8.03 -2.80
N LEU A 159 8.89 -6.97 -2.93
CA LEU A 159 8.57 -5.84 -3.81
C LEU A 159 8.21 -6.31 -5.22
N PHE A 160 9.02 -7.19 -5.82
CA PHE A 160 8.73 -7.74 -7.14
C PHE A 160 7.38 -8.45 -7.18
N TRP A 161 7.09 -9.31 -6.20
CA TRP A 161 5.84 -10.05 -6.15
C TRP A 161 4.62 -9.13 -5.98
N TRP A 162 4.70 -8.12 -5.11
CA TRP A 162 3.62 -7.15 -4.93
C TRP A 162 3.41 -6.23 -6.15
N LEU A 163 4.45 -6.02 -6.97
CA LEU A 163 4.28 -5.37 -8.28
C LEU A 163 3.66 -6.29 -9.33
N VAL A 164 3.82 -7.61 -9.24
CA VAL A 164 3.33 -8.55 -10.26
C VAL A 164 1.93 -9.08 -9.96
N ILE A 165 1.62 -9.34 -8.68
CA ILE A 165 0.33 -9.90 -8.24
C ILE A 165 -0.88 -9.12 -8.79
N PRO A 166 -0.94 -7.78 -8.73
CA PRO A 166 -2.09 -7.06 -9.24
C PRO A 166 -2.30 -7.29 -10.74
N PHE A 167 -1.24 -7.38 -11.55
CA PHE A 167 -1.36 -7.72 -12.98
C PHE A 167 -1.84 -9.15 -13.22
N ILE A 168 -1.39 -10.11 -12.41
CA ILE A 168 -1.88 -11.50 -12.47
C ILE A 168 -3.39 -11.51 -12.18
N ILE A 169 -3.82 -10.85 -11.11
CA ILE A 169 -5.24 -10.77 -10.74
C ILE A 169 -6.03 -10.11 -11.86
N LEU A 170 -5.57 -8.95 -12.36
CA LEU A 170 -6.19 -8.29 -13.50
C LEU A 170 -6.37 -9.25 -14.68
N LEU A 171 -5.37 -10.04 -15.05
CA LEU A 171 -5.46 -10.98 -16.17
C LEU A 171 -6.61 -12.00 -15.98
N PHE A 172 -6.75 -12.60 -14.80
CA PHE A 172 -7.86 -13.53 -14.50
C PHE A 172 -9.21 -12.84 -14.41
N THR A 173 -9.19 -11.61 -13.91
CA THR A 173 -10.36 -10.75 -13.74
C THR A 173 -10.87 -10.19 -15.08
N PHE A 174 -10.00 -10.02 -16.09
CA PHE A 174 -10.34 -9.61 -17.46
C PHE A 174 -10.76 -10.79 -18.34
N ARG A 175 -10.15 -11.96 -18.16
CA ARG A 175 -10.40 -13.13 -18.99
C ARG A 175 -11.78 -13.73 -18.69
N ARG A 176 -12.73 -13.46 -19.59
CA ARG A 176 -14.02 -14.17 -19.69
C ARG A 176 -13.79 -15.60 -20.16
#